data_AF-A0A0U1HP45-F1
#
_entry.id   AF-A0A0U1HP45-F1
#
_cell.length_a   1.000
_cell.length_b   1.000
_cell.length_c   1.000
_cell.angle_alpha   90.00
_cell.angle_beta   90.00
_cell.angle_gamma   90.00
#
_symmetry.space_group_name_H-M   'P 1'
#
loop_
_entity.id
_entity.type
_entity.pdbx_description
1 polymer ?
#
loop_
_entity_poly.entity_id
_entity_poly.type
_entity_poly.pdbx_seq_one_letter_code
_entity_poly.pdbx_strand_id
1 'polypeptide(L)'
;MKIAGLNQKYFNTLFILLIIAVCQITINRAIAKPIYLSTGESYIINSPDEIETIFVSAAAIADYELVGKNSVIIYAKNEGVAEFILFDQNHKPITKSVVMVNNIITLATKRIQAEYPGSIIDISKIGSSYILTGTVESEEARDTIVNIVGEAIGSKKNKGSDNQYINTNDYPGIVNKIKLPQSNQVNVKLTIAEVTKDFTENIGINWSTIGNNVGAFQFFQFNAKGISTLVYAINDDAIARVLAEPNLSVLSGETASFLVGGEIPIASTSQNGVKIDYKEFGIKLNIGAKVNDKKRIRIMLNEEVSSIGKSFNVTGGDSYPSLRTRKAATTLELGDGESFILGGLISSNERESLKKIPLIGDIPILGAFFRNAQTEQSQTELVVIATVNLVNPVTEQEVELPDFMRASTLERFFNFTPIMQTKREAIAREFLRKGGFIK
;
A
#
# COMPACT_ATOMS: atom_id res chain seq x y z
N MET A 1 -3.40 -78.81 38.58
CA MET A 1 -3.64 -77.53 37.85
C MET A 1 -2.53 -76.53 38.22
N LYS A 2 -1.34 -76.63 37.60
CA LYS A 2 -0.22 -75.70 37.86
C LYS A 2 0.90 -75.83 36.81
N ILE A 3 0.63 -75.48 35.54
CA ILE A 3 1.70 -75.28 34.53
C ILE A 3 1.23 -74.21 33.54
N ALA A 4 1.41 -72.92 33.87
CA ALA A 4 1.16 -71.81 32.93
C ALA A 4 1.97 -70.53 33.21
N GLY A 5 2.90 -70.52 34.17
CA GLY A 5 3.56 -69.29 34.64
C GLY A 5 4.99 -69.06 34.15
N LEU A 6 5.65 -70.05 33.52
CA LEU A 6 7.09 -69.98 33.28
C LEU A 6 7.51 -69.51 31.88
N ASN A 7 6.61 -69.54 30.88
CA ASN A 7 6.96 -69.20 29.49
C ASN A 7 6.87 -67.71 29.13
N GLN A 8 6.14 -66.91 29.90
CA GLN A 8 5.86 -65.52 29.52
C GLN A 8 7.01 -64.56 29.84
N LYS A 9 7.83 -64.88 30.87
CA LYS A 9 9.02 -64.09 31.19
C LYS A 9 10.08 -64.20 30.09
N TYR A 10 10.42 -65.41 29.64
CA TYR A 10 11.45 -65.60 28.61
C TYR A 10 11.02 -65.05 27.24
N PHE A 11 9.74 -65.10 26.90
CA PHE A 11 9.23 -64.51 25.67
C PHE A 11 9.37 -62.98 25.66
N ASN A 12 9.06 -62.31 26.78
CA ASN A 12 9.24 -60.86 26.89
C ASN A 12 10.72 -60.45 26.89
N THR A 13 11.62 -61.21 27.55
CA THR A 13 13.05 -60.88 27.52
C THR A 13 13.66 -61.07 26.13
N LEU A 14 13.25 -62.11 25.40
CA LEU A 14 13.71 -62.36 24.03
C LEU A 14 13.15 -61.33 23.04
N PHE A 15 11.89 -60.89 23.23
CA PHE A 15 11.26 -59.86 22.40
C PHE A 15 11.89 -58.47 22.63
N ILE A 16 12.26 -58.14 23.87
CA ILE A 16 13.00 -56.90 24.20
C ILE A 16 14.42 -56.93 23.60
N LEU A 17 15.11 -58.07 23.65
CA LEU A 17 16.43 -58.24 23.01
C LEU A 17 16.36 -58.14 21.48
N LEU A 18 15.28 -58.64 20.87
CA LEU A 18 15.04 -58.51 19.42
C LEU A 18 14.75 -57.06 19.02
N ILE A 19 14.00 -56.30 19.82
CA ILE A 19 13.74 -54.87 19.57
C ILE A 19 15.02 -54.04 19.71
N ILE A 20 15.89 -54.34 20.66
CA ILE A 20 17.19 -53.67 20.82
C ILE A 20 18.15 -54.03 19.67
N ALA A 21 18.11 -55.27 19.18
CA ALA A 21 18.92 -55.70 18.03
C ALA A 21 18.43 -55.12 16.69
N VAL A 22 17.12 -54.95 16.51
CA VAL A 22 16.53 -54.34 15.29
C VAL A 22 16.68 -52.81 15.29
N CYS A 23 16.83 -52.17 16.45
CA CYS A 23 17.06 -50.72 16.56
C CYS A 23 18.49 -50.29 16.17
N GLN A 24 19.45 -51.21 16.13
CA GLN A 24 20.86 -50.93 15.79
C GLN A 24 21.16 -50.92 14.27
N ILE A 25 20.17 -51.19 13.41
CA ILE A 25 20.32 -51.08 11.95
C ILE A 25 19.49 -49.88 11.47
N THR A 26 19.76 -48.72 12.04
CA THR A 26 19.55 -47.47 11.31
C THR A 26 20.94 -47.01 10.87
N ILE A 27 21.27 -47.34 9.62
CA ILE A 27 22.43 -46.75 8.96
C ILE A 27 22.13 -45.25 8.89
N ASN A 28 22.67 -44.48 9.83
CA ASN A 28 22.74 -43.03 9.76
C ASN A 28 23.56 -42.68 8.51
N ARG A 29 22.91 -42.59 7.35
CA ARG A 29 23.43 -41.82 6.24
C ARG A 29 23.23 -40.36 6.59
N ALA A 30 24.11 -39.84 7.43
CA ALA A 30 24.27 -38.40 7.58
C ALA A 30 24.73 -37.85 6.22
N ILE A 31 23.79 -37.29 5.45
CA ILE A 31 24.13 -36.49 4.29
C ILE A 31 24.75 -35.21 4.85
N ALA A 32 26.07 -35.13 4.83
CA ALA A 32 26.79 -33.93 5.24
C ALA A 32 26.35 -32.76 4.34
N LYS A 33 26.06 -31.60 4.96
CA LYS A 33 25.81 -30.37 4.20
C LYS A 33 27.06 -30.03 3.37
N PRO A 34 26.89 -29.55 2.12
CA PRO A 34 28.03 -29.14 1.31
C PRO A 34 28.76 -27.98 1.98
N ILE A 35 30.10 -28.00 1.91
CA ILE A 35 30.98 -26.96 2.44
C ILE A 35 31.23 -25.95 1.33
N TYR A 36 30.90 -24.68 1.54
CA TYR A 36 31.13 -23.61 0.59
C TYR A 36 32.44 -22.89 0.90
N LEU A 37 33.31 -22.75 -0.09
CA LEU A 37 34.60 -22.05 0.04
C LEU A 37 34.81 -21.06 -1.10
N SER A 38 35.47 -19.93 -0.82
CA SER A 38 36.09 -19.09 -1.83
C SER A 38 37.48 -19.62 -2.18
N THR A 39 37.95 -19.33 -3.40
CA THR A 39 39.34 -19.60 -3.80
C THR A 39 40.32 -19.00 -2.79
N GLY A 40 41.24 -19.83 -2.27
CA GLY A 40 42.21 -19.46 -1.25
C GLY A 40 41.75 -19.68 0.20
N GLU A 41 40.49 -20.03 0.44
CA GLU A 41 40.01 -20.38 1.78
C GLU A 41 40.29 -21.84 2.13
N SER A 42 40.32 -22.13 3.43
CA SER A 42 40.48 -23.49 3.96
C SER A 42 39.42 -23.84 5.00
N TYR A 43 39.12 -25.13 5.12
CA TYR A 43 38.18 -25.68 6.08
C TYR A 43 38.76 -26.95 6.70
N ILE A 44 38.58 -27.12 8.01
CA ILE A 44 39.09 -28.27 8.75
C ILE A 44 37.96 -29.27 8.95
N ILE A 45 38.17 -30.51 8.52
CA ILE A 45 37.30 -31.63 8.83
C ILE A 45 37.98 -32.48 9.90
N ASN A 46 37.28 -32.69 11.01
CA ASN A 46 37.70 -33.59 12.07
C ASN A 46 36.97 -34.93 11.94
N SER A 47 37.73 -36.01 12.07
CA SER A 47 37.27 -37.39 12.01
C SER A 47 37.38 -38.05 13.39
N PRO A 48 36.37 -38.82 13.83
CA PRO A 48 36.47 -39.59 15.07
C PRO A 48 37.51 -40.73 14.97
N ASP A 49 37.70 -41.29 13.77
CA ASP A 49 38.62 -42.39 13.50
C ASP A 49 39.91 -41.92 12.83
N GLU A 50 40.98 -42.70 12.95
CA GLU A 50 42.26 -42.43 12.29
C GLU A 50 42.09 -42.52 10.76
N ILE A 51 42.48 -41.45 10.08
CA ILE A 51 42.39 -41.29 8.64
C ILE A 51 43.62 -41.95 8.02
N GLU A 52 43.41 -43.02 7.25
CA GLU A 52 44.50 -43.65 6.48
C GLU A 52 44.63 -43.01 5.10
N THR A 53 43.51 -42.90 4.38
CA THR A 53 43.50 -42.44 2.99
C THR A 53 42.38 -41.44 2.74
N ILE A 54 42.64 -40.46 1.88
CA ILE A 54 41.65 -39.47 1.43
C ILE A 54 41.52 -39.57 -0.08
N PHE A 55 40.29 -39.74 -0.54
CA PHE A 55 39.95 -39.63 -1.96
C PHE A 55 39.40 -38.24 -2.24
N VAL A 56 39.91 -37.60 -3.29
CA VAL A 56 39.39 -36.35 -3.84
C VAL A 56 38.98 -36.56 -5.29
N SER A 57 37.74 -36.24 -5.63
CA SER A 57 37.24 -36.42 -7.01
C SER A 57 37.86 -35.44 -8.01
N ALA A 58 38.26 -34.24 -7.56
CA ALA A 58 38.78 -33.17 -8.40
C ALA A 58 39.85 -32.32 -7.68
N ALA A 59 41.09 -32.82 -7.63
CA ALA A 59 42.22 -32.14 -6.98
C ALA A 59 42.60 -30.78 -7.61
N ALA A 60 42.18 -30.53 -8.85
CA ALA A 60 42.35 -29.23 -9.50
C ALA A 60 41.46 -28.14 -8.87
N ILE A 61 40.32 -28.53 -8.27
CA ILE A 61 39.31 -27.62 -7.70
C ILE A 61 39.61 -27.35 -6.24
N ALA A 62 39.83 -28.39 -5.45
CA ALA A 62 40.19 -28.29 -4.04
C ALA A 62 41.19 -29.38 -3.71
N ASP A 63 42.12 -29.06 -2.82
CA ASP A 63 43.22 -29.92 -2.43
C ASP A 63 43.23 -30.04 -0.90
N TYR A 64 44.01 -30.98 -0.38
CA TYR A 64 43.96 -31.30 1.04
C TYR A 64 45.34 -31.53 1.64
N GLU A 65 45.43 -31.34 2.95
CA GLU A 65 46.60 -31.65 3.75
C GLU A 65 46.17 -32.28 5.06
N LEU A 66 46.81 -33.39 5.42
CA LEU A 66 46.56 -34.09 6.68
C LEU A 66 47.22 -33.34 7.83
N VAL A 67 46.46 -33.05 8.88
CA VAL A 67 46.97 -32.47 10.11
C VAL A 67 46.83 -33.49 11.23
N GLY A 68 47.88 -34.28 11.40
CA GLY A 68 47.88 -35.42 12.32
C GLY A 68 47.11 -36.62 11.77
N LYS A 69 46.53 -37.41 12.68
CA LYS A 69 45.88 -38.70 12.37
C LYS A 69 44.36 -38.61 12.21
N ASN A 70 43.73 -37.52 12.67
CA ASN A 70 42.28 -37.42 12.79
C ASN A 70 41.70 -36.15 12.15
N SER A 71 42.53 -35.30 11.54
CA SER A 71 42.08 -34.04 10.96
C SER A 71 42.66 -33.84 9.56
N VAL A 72 41.85 -33.28 8.67
CA VAL A 72 42.26 -32.84 7.33
C VAL A 72 41.91 -31.37 7.15
N ILE A 73 42.84 -30.59 6.61
CA ILE A 73 42.58 -29.26 6.09
C ILE A 73 42.33 -29.39 4.60
N ILE A 74 41.18 -28.90 4.15
CA ILE A 74 40.85 -28.77 2.73
C ILE A 74 41.00 -27.30 2.36
N TYR A 75 41.70 -27.00 1.26
CA TYR A 75 41.82 -25.64 0.75
C TYR A 75 41.39 -25.55 -0.72
N ALA A 76 40.70 -24.46 -1.04
CA ALA A 76 40.09 -24.24 -2.35
C ALA A 76 41.09 -23.62 -3.33
N LYS A 77 41.22 -24.20 -4.53
CA LYS A 77 42.16 -23.76 -5.59
C LYS A 77 41.44 -23.12 -6.78
N ASN A 78 40.45 -23.79 -7.34
CA ASN A 78 39.70 -23.32 -8.51
C ASN A 78 38.19 -23.49 -8.31
N GLU A 79 37.38 -22.75 -9.05
CA GLU A 79 35.92 -22.87 -8.99
C GLU A 79 35.42 -24.23 -9.47
N GLY A 80 34.42 -24.77 -8.78
CA GLY A 80 33.78 -26.04 -9.14
C GLY A 80 33.35 -26.86 -7.92
N VAL A 81 33.16 -28.16 -8.12
CA VAL A 81 32.74 -29.09 -7.06
C VAL A 81 33.77 -30.19 -6.92
N ALA A 82 34.24 -30.41 -5.70
CA ALA A 82 35.12 -31.52 -5.33
C ALA A 82 34.48 -32.34 -4.22
N GLU A 83 34.55 -33.66 -4.34
CA GLU A 83 34.05 -34.59 -3.35
C GLU A 83 35.24 -35.20 -2.61
N PHE A 84 35.17 -35.18 -1.28
CA PHE A 84 36.16 -35.75 -0.38
C PHE A 84 35.57 -36.94 0.36
N ILE A 85 36.29 -38.05 0.34
CA ILE A 85 35.93 -39.27 1.07
C ILE A 85 37.12 -39.66 1.93
N LEU A 86 36.91 -39.68 3.24
CA LEU A 86 37.88 -40.09 4.26
C LEU A 86 37.73 -41.59 4.49
N PHE A 87 38.82 -42.35 4.48
CA PHE A 87 38.84 -43.80 4.73
C PHE A 87 39.64 -44.14 5.99
N ASP A 88 39.15 -45.12 6.75
CA ASP A 88 39.84 -45.69 7.90
C ASP A 88 40.88 -46.77 7.48
N GLN A 89 41.61 -47.31 8.46
CA GLN A 89 42.60 -48.39 8.28
C GLN A 89 42.02 -49.67 7.63
N ASN A 90 40.70 -49.85 7.68
CA ASN A 90 40.01 -51.00 7.08
C ASN A 90 39.44 -50.66 5.69
N HIS A 91 39.86 -49.53 5.10
CA HIS A 91 39.37 -49.01 3.82
C HIS A 91 37.86 -48.74 3.81
N LYS A 92 37.25 -48.49 4.98
CA LYS A 92 35.84 -48.15 5.11
C LYS A 92 35.69 -46.62 5.09
N PRO A 93 34.71 -46.07 4.34
CA PRO A 93 34.49 -44.63 4.31
C PRO A 93 33.98 -44.14 5.67
N ILE A 94 34.73 -43.24 6.30
CA ILE A 94 34.40 -42.59 7.58
C ILE A 94 33.44 -41.43 7.34
N THR A 95 33.80 -40.51 6.45
CA THR A 95 33.05 -39.28 6.19
C THR A 95 33.12 -38.93 4.71
N LYS A 96 31.98 -38.49 4.19
CA LYS A 96 31.81 -38.02 2.83
C LYS A 96 31.40 -36.56 2.86
N SER A 97 32.20 -35.69 2.25
CA SER A 97 31.98 -34.24 2.24
C SER A 97 32.08 -33.69 0.83
N VAL A 98 31.10 -32.89 0.42
CA VAL A 98 31.11 -32.20 -0.86
C VAL A 98 31.54 -30.76 -0.64
N VAL A 99 32.58 -30.32 -1.33
CA VAL A 99 33.10 -28.96 -1.27
C VAL A 99 32.72 -28.24 -2.55
N MET A 100 32.00 -27.13 -2.43
CA MET A 100 31.64 -26.26 -3.54
C MET A 100 32.50 -24.99 -3.46
N VAL A 101 33.40 -24.83 -4.42
CA VAL A 101 34.23 -23.63 -4.54
C VAL A 101 33.53 -22.66 -5.47
N ASN A 102 33.01 -21.56 -4.90
CA ASN A 102 32.34 -20.52 -5.66
C ASN A 102 32.57 -19.16 -4.98
N ASN A 103 33.34 -18.29 -5.63
CA ASN A 103 33.70 -17.01 -5.05
C ASN A 103 32.50 -16.05 -4.97
N ILE A 104 31.62 -16.10 -5.97
CA ILE A 104 30.43 -15.23 -6.08
C ILE A 104 29.45 -15.50 -4.93
N ILE A 105 29.10 -16.77 -4.72
CA ILE A 105 28.16 -17.17 -3.66
C ILE A 105 28.75 -16.82 -2.29
N THR A 106 30.02 -17.16 -2.05
CA THR A 106 30.65 -16.96 -0.74
C THR A 106 30.76 -15.47 -0.38
N LEU A 107 31.16 -14.62 -1.34
CA LEU A 107 31.20 -13.17 -1.13
C LEU A 107 29.81 -12.58 -0.90
N ALA A 108 28.81 -13.01 -1.67
CA ALA A 108 27.44 -12.56 -1.50
C ALA A 108 26.89 -12.94 -0.11
N THR A 109 27.05 -14.20 0.30
CA THR A 109 26.60 -14.69 1.62
C THR A 109 27.26 -13.92 2.76
N LYS A 110 28.58 -13.68 2.70
CA LYS A 110 29.30 -12.88 3.71
C LYS A 110 28.79 -11.45 3.79
N ARG A 111 28.55 -10.80 2.65
CA ARG A 111 28.01 -9.44 2.60
C ARG A 111 26.59 -9.38 3.18
N ILE A 112 25.74 -10.32 2.80
CA ILE A 112 24.36 -10.42 3.33
C ILE A 112 24.39 -10.60 4.85
N GLN A 113 25.25 -11.47 5.38
CA GLN A 113 25.34 -11.72 6.81
C GLN A 113 25.89 -10.52 7.60
N ALA A 114 26.73 -9.68 6.97
CA ALA A 114 27.24 -8.44 7.56
C ALA A 114 26.20 -7.31 7.57
N GLU A 115 25.41 -7.16 6.50
CA GLU A 115 24.38 -6.12 6.38
C GLU A 115 23.07 -6.50 7.10
N TYR A 116 22.69 -7.79 7.09
CA TYR A 116 21.44 -8.31 7.63
C TYR A 116 21.66 -9.55 8.52
N PRO A 117 22.20 -9.38 9.75
CA PRO A 117 22.57 -10.51 10.63
C PRO A 117 21.38 -11.37 11.08
N GLY A 118 20.16 -10.81 11.09
CA GLY A 118 18.93 -11.54 11.44
C GLY A 118 18.32 -12.35 10.28
N SER A 119 18.81 -12.19 9.05
CA SER A 119 18.29 -12.88 7.88
C SER A 119 19.00 -14.22 7.66
N ILE A 120 18.23 -15.29 7.51
CA ILE A 120 18.76 -16.63 7.20
C ILE A 120 18.51 -16.89 5.73
N ILE A 121 19.56 -16.76 4.91
CA ILE A 121 19.48 -16.94 3.45
C ILE A 121 20.40 -18.05 3.00
N ASP A 122 19.89 -18.91 2.12
CA ASP A 122 20.63 -19.94 1.40
C ASP A 122 20.58 -19.62 -0.10
N ILE A 123 21.76 -19.62 -0.72
CA ILE A 123 21.95 -19.34 -2.14
C ILE A 123 22.39 -20.63 -2.81
N SER A 124 21.52 -21.19 -3.66
CA SER A 124 21.83 -22.41 -4.41
C SER A 124 21.90 -22.11 -5.91
N LYS A 125 22.90 -22.67 -6.60
CA LYS A 125 23.00 -22.60 -8.06
C LYS A 125 22.44 -23.88 -8.67
N ILE A 126 21.43 -23.75 -9.51
CA ILE A 126 20.85 -24.87 -10.27
C ILE A 126 20.92 -24.51 -11.77
N GLY A 127 21.80 -25.21 -12.49
CA GLY A 127 22.08 -24.91 -13.89
C GLY A 127 22.65 -23.50 -14.08
N SER A 128 21.95 -22.67 -14.85
CA SER A 128 22.28 -21.26 -15.06
C SER A 128 21.59 -20.30 -14.09
N SER A 129 20.68 -20.79 -13.24
CA SER A 129 19.89 -19.95 -12.33
C SER A 129 20.35 -20.07 -10.87
N TYR A 130 20.25 -18.97 -10.14
CA TYR A 130 20.49 -18.88 -8.71
C TYR A 130 19.14 -18.81 -8.00
N ILE A 131 18.92 -19.72 -7.06
CA ILE A 131 17.70 -19.77 -6.25
C ILE A 131 18.03 -19.22 -4.87
N LEU A 132 17.31 -18.19 -4.47
CA LEU A 132 17.40 -17.57 -3.16
C LEU A 132 16.27 -18.11 -2.30
N THR A 133 16.62 -18.80 -1.22
CA THR A 133 15.65 -19.30 -0.23
C THR A 133 16.03 -18.84 1.15
N GLY A 134 15.05 -18.64 2.02
CA GLY A 134 15.34 -18.19 3.38
C GLY A 134 14.23 -17.37 3.99
N THR A 135 14.56 -16.72 5.09
CA THR A 135 13.66 -15.81 5.81
C THR A 135 14.37 -14.50 6.09
N VAL A 136 13.69 -13.39 5.79
CA VAL A 136 14.17 -12.01 5.95
C VAL A 136 13.19 -11.20 6.77
N GLU A 137 13.69 -10.18 7.46
CA GLU A 137 12.88 -9.36 8.38
C GLU A 137 11.94 -8.38 7.66
N SER A 138 12.29 -7.94 6.45
CA SER A 138 11.50 -6.95 5.70
C SER A 138 11.56 -7.15 4.18
N GLU A 139 10.64 -6.49 3.47
CA GLU A 139 10.66 -6.43 2.01
C GLU A 139 11.85 -5.62 1.45
N GLU A 140 12.35 -4.64 2.21
CA GLU A 140 13.53 -3.89 1.83
C GLU A 140 14.80 -4.75 1.91
N ALA A 141 14.94 -5.54 2.97
CA ALA A 141 16.01 -6.52 3.11
C ALA A 141 15.95 -7.55 1.98
N ARG A 142 14.76 -8.09 1.69
CA ARG A 142 14.54 -9.02 0.56
C ARG A 142 15.07 -8.44 -0.75
N ASP A 143 14.64 -7.23 -1.10
CA ASP A 143 14.99 -6.60 -2.37
C ASP A 143 16.47 -6.25 -2.45
N THR A 144 17.07 -5.81 -1.34
CA THR A 144 18.50 -5.52 -1.25
C THR A 144 19.34 -6.78 -1.40
N ILE A 145 18.91 -7.89 -0.79
CA ILE A 145 19.57 -9.20 -0.94
C ILE A 145 19.52 -9.68 -2.39
N VAL A 146 18.37 -9.56 -3.06
CA VAL A 146 18.23 -9.85 -4.49
C VAL A 146 19.18 -8.97 -5.32
N ASN A 147 19.30 -7.68 -4.99
CA ASN A 147 20.24 -6.77 -5.65
C ASN A 147 21.70 -7.16 -5.44
N ILE A 148 22.10 -7.50 -4.22
CA ILE A 148 23.47 -7.94 -3.89
C ILE A 148 23.84 -9.17 -4.72
N VAL A 149 22.94 -10.16 -4.78
CA VAL A 149 23.20 -11.38 -5.56
C VAL A 149 23.19 -11.08 -7.06
N GLY A 150 22.24 -10.26 -7.53
CA GLY A 150 22.16 -9.82 -8.93
C GLY A 150 23.43 -9.13 -9.43
N GLU A 151 23.97 -8.23 -8.62
CA GLU A 151 25.23 -7.54 -8.88
C GLU A 151 26.42 -8.50 -8.82
N ALA A 152 26.45 -9.43 -7.86
CA ALA A 152 27.53 -10.40 -7.71
C ALA A 152 27.62 -11.38 -8.90
N ILE A 153 26.49 -11.75 -9.51
CA ILE A 153 26.46 -12.63 -10.70
C ILE A 153 26.68 -11.85 -12.02
N GLY A 154 26.86 -10.53 -11.96
CA GLY A 154 27.04 -9.67 -13.15
C GLY A 154 25.79 -9.52 -14.02
N SER A 155 24.60 -9.80 -13.47
CA SER A 155 23.35 -9.70 -14.22
C SER A 155 22.92 -8.23 -14.35
N LYS A 156 22.56 -7.82 -15.57
CA LYS A 156 22.10 -6.44 -15.82
C LYS A 156 20.66 -6.31 -15.30
N LYS A 157 20.38 -5.22 -14.58
CA LYS A 157 19.06 -4.90 -14.07
C LYS A 157 18.08 -4.78 -15.24
N ASN A 158 17.12 -5.71 -15.34
CA ASN A 158 15.92 -5.41 -16.09
C ASN A 158 15.05 -4.57 -15.17
N LYS A 159 14.69 -3.36 -15.62
CA LYS A 159 13.57 -2.67 -14.98
C LYS A 159 12.35 -3.56 -15.20
N GLY A 160 11.81 -4.14 -14.12
CA GLY A 160 10.50 -4.78 -14.17
C GLY A 160 9.48 -3.77 -14.71
N SER A 161 8.33 -4.28 -15.19
CA SER A 161 7.21 -3.47 -15.70
C SER A 161 7.08 -2.14 -14.96
N ASP A 162 6.96 -1.06 -15.73
CA ASP A 162 6.94 0.37 -15.37
C ASP A 162 5.79 0.77 -14.41
N ASN A 163 5.49 -0.05 -13.39
CA ASN A 163 4.68 0.37 -12.27
C ASN A 163 5.51 1.34 -11.45
N GLN A 164 5.27 2.63 -11.72
CA GLN A 164 5.82 3.81 -11.05
C GLN A 164 5.75 3.76 -9.51
N TYR A 165 5.03 2.80 -8.95
CA TYR A 165 4.73 2.60 -7.54
C TYR A 165 5.70 1.65 -6.82
N ILE A 166 6.30 0.65 -7.51
CA ILE A 166 7.15 -0.37 -6.89
C ILE A 166 8.30 -0.72 -7.82
N ASN A 167 9.51 -0.28 -7.46
CA ASN A 167 10.73 -0.69 -8.16
C ASN A 167 11.08 -2.14 -7.76
N THR A 168 10.46 -3.12 -8.40
CA THR A 168 10.96 -4.50 -8.37
C THR A 168 12.07 -4.63 -9.40
N ASN A 169 13.31 -4.70 -8.92
CA ASN A 169 14.45 -5.00 -9.77
C ASN A 169 14.41 -6.50 -10.06
N ASP A 170 14.17 -6.87 -11.32
CA ASP A 170 14.23 -8.27 -11.74
C ASP A 170 15.59 -8.55 -12.39
N TYR A 171 16.24 -9.61 -11.93
CA TYR A 171 17.54 -10.04 -12.45
C TYR A 171 17.33 -11.37 -13.19
N PRO A 172 17.56 -11.41 -14.51
CA PRO A 172 17.47 -12.66 -15.25
C PRO A 172 18.48 -13.66 -14.67
N GLY A 173 18.00 -14.88 -14.41
CA GLY A 173 18.78 -15.95 -13.78
C GLY A 173 18.70 -15.98 -12.25
N ILE A 174 17.91 -15.11 -11.60
CA ILE A 174 17.62 -15.21 -10.16
C ILE A 174 16.17 -15.64 -9.96
N VAL A 175 15.97 -16.67 -9.15
CA VAL A 175 14.64 -17.10 -8.69
C VAL A 175 14.52 -16.77 -7.21
N ASN A 176 13.77 -15.72 -6.91
CA ASN A 176 13.52 -15.29 -5.53
C ASN A 176 12.42 -16.17 -4.88
N LYS A 177 12.79 -16.93 -3.85
CA LYS A 177 11.89 -17.72 -2.98
C LYS A 177 12.07 -17.37 -1.51
N ILE A 178 12.60 -16.18 -1.22
CA ILE A 178 12.74 -15.68 0.14
C ILE A 178 11.34 -15.45 0.72
N LYS A 179 11.12 -15.92 1.95
CA LYS A 179 9.86 -15.75 2.68
C LYS A 179 9.99 -14.65 3.73
N LEU A 180 8.90 -13.95 3.99
CA LEU A 180 8.80 -13.09 5.15
C LEU A 180 8.11 -13.84 6.29
N PRO A 181 8.57 -13.66 7.55
CA PRO A 181 7.98 -14.32 8.71
C PRO A 181 6.55 -13.85 8.96
N GLN A 182 6.20 -12.62 8.56
CA GLN A 182 4.85 -12.08 8.60
C GLN A 182 4.60 -11.21 7.37
N SER A 183 3.43 -11.39 6.74
CA SER A 183 2.95 -10.49 5.69
C SER A 183 2.48 -9.20 6.35
N ASN A 184 3.25 -8.12 6.20
CA ASN A 184 2.89 -6.82 6.73
C ASN A 184 1.77 -6.22 5.87
N GLN A 185 0.57 -6.12 6.43
CA GLN A 185 -0.54 -5.44 5.78
C GLN A 185 -0.64 -4.01 6.33
N VAL A 186 -0.77 -3.04 5.42
CA VAL A 186 -0.86 -1.62 5.74
C VAL A 186 -2.27 -1.17 5.46
N ASN A 187 -2.93 -0.61 6.47
CA ASN A 187 -4.18 0.09 6.32
C ASN A 187 -3.92 1.59 6.13
N VAL A 188 -4.50 2.18 5.09
CA VAL A 188 -4.39 3.60 4.77
C VAL A 188 -5.78 4.22 4.84
N LYS A 189 -5.95 5.13 5.80
CA LYS A 189 -7.15 5.95 5.96
C LYS A 189 -6.87 7.34 5.41
N LEU A 190 -7.61 7.73 4.38
CA LEU A 190 -7.61 9.09 3.86
C LEU A 190 -8.81 9.84 4.43
N THR A 191 -8.64 11.10 4.81
CA THR A 191 -9.71 11.99 5.30
C THR A 191 -9.67 13.27 4.49
N ILE A 192 -10.76 13.55 3.80
CA ILE A 192 -10.92 14.71 2.93
C ILE A 192 -12.07 15.53 3.51
N ALA A 193 -11.75 16.73 3.98
CA ALA A 193 -12.75 17.65 4.52
C ALA A 193 -12.77 18.92 3.66
N GLU A 194 -13.91 19.21 3.03
CA GLU A 194 -14.17 20.45 2.30
C GLU A 194 -15.30 21.21 2.98
N VAL A 195 -15.09 22.51 3.21
CA VAL A 195 -16.08 23.44 3.74
C VAL A 195 -16.22 24.58 2.74
N THR A 196 -17.43 24.78 2.23
CA THR A 196 -17.79 25.92 1.39
C THR A 196 -18.74 26.82 2.16
N LYS A 197 -18.42 28.10 2.23
CA LYS A 197 -19.24 29.15 2.85
C LYS A 197 -19.54 30.18 1.77
N ASP A 198 -20.81 30.32 1.43
CA ASP A 198 -21.30 31.37 0.55
C ASP A 198 -22.09 32.37 1.39
N PHE A 199 -21.69 33.63 1.34
CA PHE A 199 -22.31 34.76 2.03
C PHE A 199 -22.81 35.75 0.97
N THR A 200 -24.09 36.08 1.01
CA THR A 200 -24.69 37.08 0.11
C THR A 200 -25.44 38.12 0.93
N GLU A 201 -24.94 39.35 0.89
CA GLU A 201 -25.57 40.50 1.51
C GLU A 201 -26.09 41.44 0.40
N ASN A 202 -27.36 41.82 0.48
CA ASN A 202 -27.96 42.79 -0.43
C ASN A 202 -28.80 43.79 0.37
N ILE A 203 -28.34 45.03 0.39
CA ILE A 203 -28.99 46.12 1.10
C ILE A 203 -29.21 47.30 0.15
N GLY A 204 -30.46 47.71 -0.01
CA GLY A 204 -30.81 49.00 -0.58
C GLY A 204 -32.13 49.00 -1.35
N ILE A 205 -32.35 50.05 -2.14
CA ILE A 205 -33.61 50.27 -2.86
C ILE A 205 -33.33 50.17 -4.36
N ASN A 206 -34.09 49.33 -5.07
CA ASN A 206 -33.98 49.25 -6.52
C ASN A 206 -34.95 50.24 -7.18
N TRP A 207 -34.39 51.26 -7.83
CA TRP A 207 -35.12 52.29 -8.56
C TRP A 207 -35.26 51.98 -10.07
N SER A 208 -34.97 50.74 -10.51
CA SER A 208 -34.96 50.34 -11.93
C SER A 208 -36.32 50.40 -12.65
N THR A 209 -37.40 50.73 -11.95
CA THR A 209 -38.73 51.01 -12.51
C THR A 209 -38.87 52.44 -13.06
N ILE A 210 -37.83 53.28 -12.99
CA ILE A 210 -37.85 54.70 -13.46
C ILE A 210 -37.20 54.92 -14.84
N GLY A 211 -36.83 53.87 -15.56
CA GLY A 211 -36.40 53.99 -16.96
C GLY A 211 -35.78 52.71 -17.49
N ASN A 212 -36.06 52.37 -18.75
CA ASN A 212 -35.66 51.10 -19.37
C ASN A 212 -34.13 50.90 -19.55
N ASN A 213 -33.27 51.86 -19.16
CA ASN A 213 -31.82 51.76 -19.27
C ASN A 213 -31.08 52.51 -18.15
N VAL A 214 -29.97 51.93 -17.67
CA VAL A 214 -29.05 52.57 -16.72
C VAL A 214 -28.42 53.79 -17.37
N GLY A 215 -28.63 54.99 -16.78
CA GLY A 215 -28.12 56.26 -17.30
C GLY A 215 -29.09 57.06 -18.17
N ALA A 216 -30.32 56.57 -18.40
CA ALA A 216 -31.37 57.34 -19.06
C ALA A 216 -32.33 57.95 -18.03
N PHE A 217 -32.43 59.28 -18.00
CA PHE A 217 -33.43 60.00 -17.21
C PHE A 217 -34.68 60.22 -18.08
N GLN A 218 -35.73 59.44 -17.83
CA GLN A 218 -37.05 59.76 -18.37
C GLN A 218 -37.72 60.76 -17.42
N PHE A 219 -37.90 62.01 -17.87
CA PHE A 219 -38.65 63.02 -17.13
C PHE A 219 -40.13 62.63 -17.11
N PHE A 220 -40.54 61.84 -16.11
CA PHE A 220 -41.95 61.55 -15.86
C PHE A 220 -42.64 62.75 -15.22
N GLN A 221 -43.86 63.06 -15.66
CA GLN A 221 -44.81 63.81 -14.84
C GLN A 221 -45.10 62.97 -13.60
N PHE A 222 -44.75 63.46 -12.41
CA PHE A 222 -44.95 62.78 -11.13
C PHE A 222 -46.45 62.50 -10.88
N ASN A 223 -46.93 61.33 -11.27
CA ASN A 223 -48.24 60.80 -10.90
C ASN A 223 -48.05 59.70 -9.85
N ALA A 224 -48.82 59.76 -8.77
CA ALA A 224 -48.79 58.82 -7.64
C ALA A 224 -48.98 57.34 -8.03
N LYS A 225 -49.44 57.03 -9.25
CA LYS A 225 -49.55 55.66 -9.78
C LYS A 225 -48.27 55.05 -10.36
N GLY A 226 -47.20 55.83 -10.55
CA GLY A 226 -45.98 55.38 -11.28
C GLY A 226 -44.79 54.96 -10.41
N ILE A 227 -44.85 55.18 -9.09
CA ILE A 227 -43.74 54.88 -8.18
C ILE A 227 -43.96 53.49 -7.56
N SER A 228 -43.44 52.45 -8.22
CA SER A 228 -43.33 51.11 -7.63
C SER A 228 -41.88 50.91 -7.18
N THR A 229 -41.62 51.16 -5.89
CA THR A 229 -40.31 50.99 -5.24
C THR A 229 -40.27 49.67 -4.50
N LEU A 230 -39.22 48.86 -4.71
CA LEU A 230 -38.99 47.64 -3.93
C LEU A 230 -37.74 47.79 -3.07
N VAL A 231 -37.90 47.55 -1.78
CA VAL A 231 -36.83 47.57 -0.78
C VAL A 231 -36.25 46.16 -0.65
N TYR A 232 -34.94 46.02 -0.83
CA TYR A 232 -34.22 44.76 -0.67
C TYR A 232 -33.34 44.86 0.59
N ALA A 233 -33.55 43.93 1.52
CA ALA A 233 -32.69 43.68 2.67
C ALA A 233 -32.62 42.16 2.84
N ILE A 234 -31.63 41.55 2.22
CA ILE A 234 -31.43 40.09 2.19
C ILE A 234 -30.03 39.83 2.72
N ASN A 235 -29.92 38.92 3.69
CA ASN A 235 -28.66 38.38 4.16
C ASN A 235 -28.79 36.85 4.15
N ASP A 236 -28.22 36.23 3.13
CA ASP A 236 -28.28 34.79 2.92
C ASP A 236 -26.90 34.17 3.20
N ASP A 237 -26.88 33.26 4.17
CA ASP A 237 -25.71 32.49 4.57
C ASP A 237 -25.94 31.03 4.19
N ALA A 238 -25.11 30.49 3.30
CA ALA A 238 -25.14 29.08 2.92
C ALA A 238 -23.81 28.41 3.29
N ILE A 239 -23.88 27.36 4.12
CA ILE A 239 -22.70 26.58 4.52
C ILE A 239 -22.91 25.14 4.07
N ALA A 240 -21.95 24.64 3.29
CA ALA A 240 -21.89 23.25 2.88
C ALA A 240 -20.61 22.61 3.42
N ARG A 241 -20.73 21.38 3.95
CA ARG A 241 -19.60 20.57 4.38
C ARG A 241 -19.63 19.22 3.69
N VAL A 242 -18.51 18.83 3.12
CA VAL A 242 -18.30 17.52 2.50
C VAL A 242 -17.18 16.81 3.24
N LEU A 243 -17.46 15.58 3.70
CA LEU A 243 -16.48 14.69 4.33
C LEU A 243 -16.44 13.39 3.55
N ALA A 244 -15.25 12.99 3.12
CA ALA A 244 -15.00 11.68 2.54
C ALA A 244 -13.86 11.00 3.29
N GLU A 245 -14.09 9.75 3.73
CA GLU A 245 -13.11 8.94 4.45
C GLU A 245 -12.91 7.58 3.78
N PRO A 246 -12.25 7.51 2.61
CA PRO A 246 -11.94 6.21 2.02
C PRO A 246 -10.88 5.49 2.86
N ASN A 247 -11.08 4.19 3.03
CA ASN A 247 -10.20 3.32 3.80
C ASN A 247 -9.81 2.12 2.91
N LEU A 248 -8.50 1.89 2.77
CA LEU A 248 -7.96 0.83 1.91
C LEU A 248 -6.83 0.11 2.63
N SER A 249 -6.86 -1.23 2.56
CA SER A 249 -5.75 -2.06 3.04
C SER A 249 -4.96 -2.61 1.86
N VAL A 250 -3.63 -2.56 1.95
CA VAL A 250 -2.71 -3.03 0.92
C VAL A 250 -1.59 -3.85 1.56
N LEU A 251 -1.11 -4.87 0.85
CA LEU A 251 0.05 -5.64 1.30
C LEU A 251 1.32 -4.79 1.12
N SER A 252 2.26 -4.90 2.05
CA SER A 252 3.57 -4.25 1.91
C SER A 252 4.27 -4.75 0.63
N GLY A 253 4.70 -3.82 -0.21
CA GLY A 253 5.30 -4.14 -1.50
C GLY A 253 4.29 -4.45 -2.61
N GLU A 254 3.01 -4.14 -2.41
CA GLU A 254 1.96 -4.24 -3.43
C GLU A 254 1.24 -2.90 -3.62
N THR A 255 0.50 -2.80 -4.72
CA THR A 255 -0.37 -1.65 -5.02
C THR A 255 -1.83 -2.04 -4.95
N ALA A 256 -2.68 -1.13 -4.50
CA ALA A 256 -4.13 -1.26 -4.53
C ALA A 256 -4.75 -0.06 -5.24
N SER A 257 -5.78 -0.32 -6.05
CA SER A 257 -6.61 0.71 -6.67
C SER A 257 -8.03 0.61 -6.13
N PHE A 258 -8.63 1.76 -5.85
CA PHE A 258 -9.98 1.88 -5.33
C PHE A 258 -10.70 2.99 -6.09
N LEU A 259 -11.83 2.64 -6.70
CA LEU A 259 -12.69 3.57 -7.44
C LEU A 259 -14.10 3.50 -6.86
N VAL A 260 -14.64 4.63 -6.44
CA VAL A 260 -16.04 4.78 -6.03
C VAL A 260 -16.67 5.92 -6.80
N GLY A 261 -17.62 5.62 -7.67
CA GLY A 261 -18.32 6.62 -8.46
C GLY A 261 -19.06 5.99 -9.64
N GLY A 262 -19.06 6.69 -10.77
CA GLY A 262 -19.75 6.23 -11.98
C GLY A 262 -19.07 6.70 -13.25
N GLU A 263 -19.70 6.45 -14.38
CA GLU A 263 -19.22 6.85 -15.69
C GLU A 263 -20.24 7.78 -16.35
N ILE A 264 -19.75 8.84 -17.00
CA ILE A 264 -20.57 9.77 -17.77
C ILE A 264 -20.29 9.53 -19.25
N PRO A 265 -21.31 9.28 -20.07
CA PRO A 265 -21.16 9.21 -21.51
C PRO A 265 -20.97 10.62 -22.08
N ILE A 266 -19.90 10.80 -22.84
CA ILE A 266 -19.59 12.01 -23.60
C ILE A 266 -19.80 11.66 -25.07
N ALA A 267 -20.87 12.19 -25.66
CA ALA A 267 -21.11 12.07 -27.08
C ALA A 267 -20.24 13.07 -27.85
N SER A 268 -19.49 12.58 -28.83
CA SER A 268 -18.75 13.39 -29.80
C SER A 268 -19.29 13.10 -31.20
N THR A 269 -19.69 14.15 -31.91
CA THR A 269 -20.16 14.02 -33.30
C THR A 269 -18.95 14.07 -34.23
N SER A 270 -18.70 12.98 -34.94
CA SER A 270 -17.70 12.89 -36.01
C SER A 270 -18.41 12.73 -37.37
N GLN A 271 -17.71 12.96 -38.48
CA GLN A 271 -18.27 12.85 -39.85
C GLN A 271 -18.88 11.46 -40.15
N ASN A 272 -18.52 10.44 -39.38
CA ASN A 272 -18.99 9.06 -39.50
C ASN A 272 -20.06 8.65 -38.46
N GLY A 273 -20.62 9.58 -37.68
CA GLY A 273 -21.67 9.31 -36.69
C GLY A 273 -21.34 9.79 -35.28
N VAL A 274 -22.19 9.42 -34.31
CA VAL A 274 -22.03 9.76 -32.90
C VAL A 274 -21.13 8.72 -32.22
N LYS A 275 -19.97 9.15 -31.72
CA LYS A 275 -19.06 8.34 -30.90
C LYS A 275 -19.31 8.66 -29.42
N ILE A 276 -19.60 7.65 -28.61
CA ILE A 276 -19.82 7.79 -27.17
C ILE A 276 -18.55 7.34 -26.44
N ASP A 277 -17.91 8.26 -25.71
CA ASP A 277 -16.75 7.97 -24.85
C ASP A 277 -17.18 8.07 -23.38
N TYR A 278 -16.93 7.04 -22.57
CA TYR A 278 -17.26 7.05 -21.14
C TYR A 278 -16.12 7.64 -20.32
N LYS A 279 -16.45 8.55 -19.40
CA LYS A 279 -15.49 9.16 -18.48
C LYS A 279 -15.87 8.88 -17.04
N GLU A 280 -14.98 8.21 -16.31
CA GLU A 280 -15.11 7.94 -14.88
C GLU A 280 -15.15 9.25 -14.08
N PHE A 281 -15.97 9.27 -13.03
CA PHE A 281 -15.95 10.30 -11.99
C PHE A 281 -16.20 9.67 -10.62
N GLY A 282 -15.85 10.38 -9.55
CA GLY A 282 -15.93 9.92 -8.17
C GLY A 282 -14.58 9.99 -7.47
N ILE A 283 -14.36 9.12 -6.49
CA ILE A 283 -13.12 9.01 -5.72
C ILE A 283 -12.29 7.88 -6.33
N LYS A 284 -11.15 8.24 -6.93
CA LYS A 284 -10.15 7.31 -7.45
C LYS A 284 -8.90 7.42 -6.59
N LEU A 285 -8.48 6.29 -6.05
CA LEU A 285 -7.38 6.22 -5.10
C LEU A 285 -6.45 5.07 -5.50
N ASN A 286 -5.21 5.40 -5.84
CA ASN A 286 -4.16 4.42 -6.10
C ASN A 286 -3.11 4.55 -5.02
N ILE A 287 -2.87 3.47 -4.30
CA ILE A 287 -1.98 3.42 -3.14
C ILE A 287 -0.96 2.32 -3.35
N GLY A 288 0.31 2.62 -3.12
CA GLY A 288 1.34 1.63 -2.85
C GLY A 288 1.88 1.85 -1.45
N ALA A 289 2.12 0.79 -0.69
CA ALA A 289 2.77 0.89 0.61
C ALA A 289 3.91 -0.10 0.72
N LYS A 290 5.00 0.29 1.39
CA LYS A 290 6.15 -0.57 1.66
C LYS A 290 6.69 -0.30 3.05
N VAL A 291 6.85 -1.36 3.84
CA VAL A 291 7.41 -1.28 5.18
C VAL A 291 8.93 -1.44 5.13
N ASN A 292 9.66 -0.58 5.84
CA ASN A 292 11.12 -0.62 5.95
C ASN A 292 11.58 -1.40 7.20
N ASP A 293 12.88 -1.62 7.32
CA ASP A 293 13.50 -2.32 8.46
C ASP A 293 13.23 -1.65 9.81
N LYS A 294 12.94 -0.34 9.81
CA LYS A 294 12.67 0.46 11.01
C LYS A 294 11.17 0.54 11.35
N LYS A 295 10.33 -0.31 10.76
CA LYS A 295 8.86 -0.30 10.91
C LYS A 295 8.20 1.03 10.50
N ARG A 296 8.84 1.80 9.63
CA ARG A 296 8.24 2.94 8.94
C ARG A 296 7.60 2.44 7.66
N ILE A 297 6.54 3.11 7.27
CA ILE A 297 5.68 2.78 6.16
C ILE A 297 5.87 3.89 5.13
N ARG A 298 6.52 3.55 4.01
CA ARG A 298 6.59 4.41 2.84
C ARG A 298 5.32 4.22 2.04
N ILE A 299 4.63 5.31 1.74
CA ILE A 299 3.36 5.31 1.01
C ILE A 299 3.52 6.16 -0.23
N MET A 300 3.07 5.64 -1.36
CA MET A 300 2.87 6.37 -2.61
C MET A 300 1.38 6.50 -2.83
N LEU A 301 0.90 7.73 -2.89
CA LEU A 301 -0.52 8.05 -2.92
C LEU A 301 -0.84 8.88 -4.14
N ASN A 302 -1.78 8.40 -4.95
CA ASN A 302 -2.34 9.14 -6.08
C ASN A 302 -3.86 9.16 -5.92
N GLU A 303 -4.38 10.32 -5.56
CA GLU A 303 -5.79 10.53 -5.28
C GLU A 303 -6.39 11.49 -6.30
N GLU A 304 -7.60 11.18 -6.73
CA GLU A 304 -8.40 11.99 -7.62
C GLU A 304 -9.84 11.98 -7.12
N VAL A 305 -10.33 13.16 -6.76
CA VAL A 305 -11.73 13.37 -6.39
C VAL A 305 -12.39 14.17 -7.49
N SER A 306 -13.38 13.58 -8.13
CA SER A 306 -14.14 14.20 -9.20
C SER A 306 -15.63 14.19 -8.89
N SER A 307 -16.29 15.30 -9.21
CA SER A 307 -17.73 15.48 -9.05
C SER A 307 -18.32 16.07 -10.33
N ILE A 308 -19.56 15.72 -10.62
CA ILE A 308 -20.32 16.33 -11.71
C ILE A 308 -20.55 17.80 -11.39
N GLY A 309 -20.12 18.68 -12.27
CA GLY A 309 -20.35 20.12 -12.21
C GLY A 309 -21.63 20.53 -12.93
N LYS A 310 -21.89 21.85 -13.00
CA LYS A 310 -23.03 22.39 -13.74
C LYS A 310 -22.85 22.10 -15.23
N SER A 311 -23.92 21.72 -15.91
CA SER A 311 -23.88 21.47 -17.35
C SER A 311 -23.48 22.74 -18.10
N PHE A 312 -22.53 22.60 -19.02
CA PHE A 312 -22.12 23.62 -19.96
C PHE A 312 -23.08 23.61 -21.14
N ASN A 313 -23.90 24.66 -21.24
CA ASN A 313 -24.84 24.85 -22.34
C ASN A 313 -24.14 25.62 -23.46
N VAL A 314 -24.02 25.02 -24.64
CA VAL A 314 -23.59 25.74 -25.85
C VAL A 314 -24.80 26.46 -26.42
N THR A 315 -24.67 27.75 -26.72
CA THR A 315 -25.76 28.55 -27.32
C THR A 315 -26.21 27.92 -28.64
N GLY A 316 -27.44 27.37 -28.65
CA GLY A 316 -28.03 26.71 -29.83
C GLY A 316 -27.66 25.24 -30.03
N GLY A 317 -27.09 24.55 -29.02
CA GLY A 317 -26.67 23.15 -29.13
C GLY A 317 -26.90 22.31 -27.87
N ASP A 318 -26.23 21.15 -27.80
CA ASP A 318 -26.34 20.18 -26.71
C ASP A 318 -25.69 20.66 -25.40
N SER A 319 -26.20 20.14 -24.28
CA SER A 319 -25.71 20.39 -22.92
C SER A 319 -24.67 19.35 -22.52
N TYR A 320 -23.45 19.76 -22.22
CA TYR A 320 -22.36 18.86 -21.79
C TYR A 320 -22.13 18.93 -20.28
N PRO A 321 -22.06 17.80 -19.56
CA PRO A 321 -21.72 17.82 -18.14
C PRO A 321 -20.27 18.29 -17.95
N SER A 322 -20.02 19.19 -17.00
CA SER A 322 -18.66 19.53 -16.59
C SER A 322 -18.18 18.58 -15.48
N LEU A 323 -16.87 18.35 -15.38
CA LEU A 323 -16.25 17.55 -14.32
C LEU A 323 -15.34 18.45 -13.50
N ARG A 324 -15.67 18.65 -12.22
CA ARG A 324 -14.77 19.31 -11.27
C ARG A 324 -13.87 18.24 -10.68
N THR A 325 -12.56 18.36 -10.90
CA THR A 325 -11.58 17.34 -10.52
C THR A 325 -10.51 17.97 -9.63
N ARG A 326 -10.18 17.27 -8.54
CA ARG A 326 -9.09 17.61 -7.61
C ARG A 326 -8.15 16.42 -7.58
N LYS A 327 -6.85 16.64 -7.78
CA LYS A 327 -5.84 15.57 -7.81
C LYS A 327 -4.68 15.91 -6.91
N ALA A 328 -4.13 14.91 -6.23
CA ALA A 328 -2.86 15.02 -5.56
C ALA A 328 -2.05 13.73 -5.75
N ALA A 329 -0.74 13.89 -5.84
CA ALA A 329 0.21 12.79 -5.98
C ALA A 329 1.39 13.06 -5.05
N THR A 330 1.66 12.15 -4.11
CA THR A 330 2.73 12.35 -3.13
C THR A 330 3.32 11.02 -2.67
N THR A 331 4.55 11.09 -2.18
CA THR A 331 5.27 9.99 -1.55
C THR A 331 5.76 10.43 -0.20
N LEU A 332 5.46 9.67 0.84
CA LEU A 332 5.70 10.04 2.24
C LEU A 332 6.09 8.81 3.07
N GLU A 333 6.73 9.04 4.21
CA GLU A 333 7.21 7.98 5.09
C GLU A 333 6.77 8.23 6.53
N LEU A 334 5.86 7.38 7.02
CA LEU A 334 5.19 7.53 8.31
C LEU A 334 5.48 6.34 9.22
N GLY A 335 5.44 6.53 10.53
CA GLY A 335 5.35 5.46 11.50
C GLY A 335 3.94 4.85 11.58
N ASP A 336 3.84 3.71 12.26
CA ASP A 336 2.56 3.09 12.59
C ASP A 336 1.71 4.03 13.47
N GLY A 337 0.49 4.34 13.05
CA GLY A 337 -0.41 5.27 13.71
C GLY A 337 -0.15 6.75 13.45
N GLU A 338 0.87 7.10 12.65
CA GLU A 338 1.15 8.50 12.33
C GLU A 338 0.20 9.02 11.22
N SER A 339 -0.15 10.30 11.34
CA SER A 339 -0.96 11.03 10.35
C SER A 339 -0.15 12.15 9.71
N PHE A 340 -0.43 12.44 8.45
CA PHE A 340 0.20 13.52 7.69
C PHE A 340 -0.82 14.29 6.87
N ILE A 341 -0.71 15.63 6.90
CA ILE A 341 -1.53 16.50 6.06
C ILE A 341 -0.89 16.55 4.67
N LEU A 342 -1.57 15.95 3.70
CA LEU A 342 -1.11 15.83 2.31
C LEU A 342 -1.15 17.18 1.59
N GLY A 343 -2.16 17.98 1.92
CA GLY A 343 -2.35 19.30 1.37
C GLY A 343 -3.59 19.99 1.93
N GLY A 344 -3.68 21.29 1.64
CA GLY A 344 -4.86 22.08 1.93
C GLY A 344 -4.99 23.22 0.93
N LEU A 345 -6.22 23.73 0.78
CA LEU A 345 -6.55 24.86 -0.07
C LEU A 345 -7.50 25.77 0.69
N ILE A 346 -7.20 27.06 0.71
CA ILE A 346 -8.13 28.10 1.12
C ILE A 346 -8.31 29.02 -0.09
N SER A 347 -9.55 29.14 -0.56
CA SER A 347 -9.93 29.96 -1.70
C SER A 347 -11.01 30.92 -1.25
N SER A 348 -10.85 32.21 -1.52
CA SER A 348 -11.87 33.24 -1.24
C SER A 348 -12.12 34.03 -2.51
N ASN A 349 -13.39 34.17 -2.88
CA ASN A 349 -13.84 34.98 -4.00
C ASN A 349 -14.86 35.99 -3.50
N GLU A 350 -14.59 37.28 -3.69
CA GLU A 350 -15.43 38.37 -3.23
C GLU A 350 -15.85 39.23 -4.42
N ARG A 351 -17.15 39.50 -4.51
CA ARG A 351 -17.76 40.32 -5.54
C ARG A 351 -18.65 41.37 -4.90
N GLU A 352 -18.21 42.61 -5.01
CA GLU A 352 -19.01 43.78 -4.63
C GLU A 352 -19.65 44.40 -5.87
N SER A 353 -20.94 44.77 -5.75
CA SER A 353 -21.70 45.49 -6.76
C SER A 353 -22.46 46.62 -6.10
N LEU A 354 -22.08 47.85 -6.43
CA LEU A 354 -22.79 49.05 -6.01
C LEU A 354 -23.56 49.65 -7.19
N LYS A 355 -24.88 49.67 -7.10
CA LYS A 355 -25.77 50.42 -8.01
C LYS A 355 -26.25 51.67 -7.29
N LYS A 356 -26.10 52.85 -7.88
CA LYS A 356 -26.55 54.12 -7.29
C LYS A 356 -27.10 55.07 -8.35
N ILE A 357 -28.02 55.95 -7.95
CA ILE A 357 -28.44 57.08 -8.78
C ILE A 357 -27.33 58.16 -8.70
N PRO A 358 -26.81 58.67 -9.82
CA PRO A 358 -25.79 59.71 -9.78
C PRO A 358 -26.33 61.00 -9.11
N LEU A 359 -25.44 61.80 -8.53
CA LEU A 359 -25.72 62.98 -7.69
C LEU A 359 -26.31 62.66 -6.30
N ILE A 360 -27.51 62.07 -6.23
CA ILE A 360 -28.22 61.87 -4.95
C ILE A 360 -27.74 60.65 -4.14
N GLY A 361 -27.15 59.65 -4.81
CA GLY A 361 -26.58 58.47 -4.14
C GLY A 361 -25.27 58.74 -3.40
N ASP A 362 -24.63 59.88 -3.62
CA ASP A 362 -23.35 60.26 -3.00
C ASP A 362 -23.52 61.12 -1.74
N ILE A 363 -24.75 61.55 -1.41
CA ILE A 363 -25.03 62.34 -0.21
C ILE A 363 -24.79 61.47 1.04
N PRO A 364 -23.96 61.90 2.00
CA PRO A 364 -23.79 61.17 3.26
C PRO A 364 -25.14 60.97 3.96
N ILE A 365 -25.34 59.78 4.53
CA ILE A 365 -26.57 59.36 5.26
C ILE A 365 -27.79 59.23 4.34
N LEU A 366 -28.18 60.28 3.61
CA LEU A 366 -29.38 60.31 2.76
C LEU A 366 -29.22 59.51 1.46
N GLY A 367 -28.00 59.38 0.94
CA GLY A 367 -27.70 58.59 -0.26
C GLY A 367 -27.94 57.09 -0.09
N ALA A 368 -28.07 56.59 1.15
CA ALA A 368 -28.40 55.19 1.43
C ALA A 368 -29.76 54.76 0.85
N PHE A 369 -30.73 55.68 0.74
CA PHE A 369 -32.04 55.42 0.13
C PHE A 369 -32.01 55.38 -1.42
N PHE A 370 -30.89 55.76 -2.02
CA PHE A 370 -30.72 55.89 -3.48
C PHE A 370 -29.59 55.00 -4.03
N ARG A 371 -29.12 54.03 -3.23
CA ARG A 371 -28.14 53.03 -3.61
C ARG A 371 -28.61 51.62 -3.24
N ASN A 372 -28.09 50.64 -3.95
CA ASN A 372 -28.20 49.21 -3.69
C ASN A 372 -26.78 48.63 -3.70
N ALA A 373 -26.34 48.15 -2.54
CA ALA A 373 -25.06 47.51 -2.34
C ALA A 373 -25.28 46.00 -2.22
N GLN A 374 -24.58 45.23 -3.04
CA GLN A 374 -24.60 43.78 -3.04
C GLN A 374 -23.17 43.29 -2.84
N THR A 375 -22.96 42.44 -1.85
CA THR A 375 -21.69 41.77 -1.56
C THR A 375 -21.90 40.28 -1.59
N GLU A 376 -21.17 39.59 -2.45
CA GLU A 376 -21.14 38.12 -2.54
C GLU A 376 -19.74 37.65 -2.17
N GLN A 377 -19.61 36.84 -1.13
CA GLN A 377 -18.35 36.21 -0.72
C GLN A 377 -18.51 34.69 -0.77
N SER A 378 -17.59 34.01 -1.44
CA SER A 378 -17.52 32.55 -1.49
C SER A 378 -16.15 32.08 -1.01
N GLN A 379 -16.14 31.40 0.13
CA GLN A 379 -14.95 30.82 0.74
C GLN A 379 -14.99 29.29 0.66
N THR A 380 -13.89 28.68 0.24
CA THR A 380 -13.70 27.23 0.20
C THR A 380 -12.44 26.86 0.95
N GLU A 381 -12.58 26.00 1.95
CA GLU A 381 -11.50 25.43 2.75
C GLU A 381 -11.45 23.92 2.50
N LEU A 382 -10.29 23.37 2.11
CA LEU A 382 -10.05 21.95 1.88
C LEU A 382 -8.84 21.50 2.68
N VAL A 383 -8.95 20.37 3.36
CA VAL A 383 -7.83 19.68 4.02
C VAL A 383 -7.87 18.20 3.68
N VAL A 384 -6.69 17.65 3.37
CA VAL A 384 -6.52 16.23 3.05
C VAL A 384 -5.49 15.61 4.00
N ILE A 385 -5.88 14.55 4.71
CA ILE A 385 -5.07 13.90 5.75
C ILE A 385 -4.98 12.41 5.45
N ALA A 386 -3.76 11.85 5.40
CA ALA A 386 -3.55 10.42 5.38
C ALA A 386 -3.09 9.93 6.76
N THR A 387 -3.63 8.80 7.20
CA THR A 387 -3.21 8.09 8.41
C THR A 387 -2.94 6.64 8.05
N VAL A 388 -1.87 6.06 8.59
CA VAL A 388 -1.53 4.66 8.30
C VAL A 388 -1.37 3.83 9.56
N ASN A 389 -1.76 2.57 9.45
CA ASN A 389 -1.60 1.59 10.52
C ASN A 389 -1.09 0.27 9.94
N LEU A 390 -0.20 -0.40 10.67
CA LEU A 390 0.11 -1.81 10.41
C LEU A 390 -1.02 -2.65 10.99
N VAL A 391 -1.64 -3.48 10.17
CA VAL A 391 -2.78 -4.31 10.57
C VAL A 391 -2.43 -5.79 10.44
N ASN A 392 -2.93 -6.60 11.37
CA ASN A 392 -2.88 -8.04 11.27
C ASN A 392 -4.19 -8.55 10.64
N PRO A 393 -4.12 -9.57 9.77
CA PRO A 393 -5.33 -10.20 9.25
C PRO A 393 -6.08 -10.89 10.40
N VAL A 394 -7.39 -10.63 10.51
CA VAL A 394 -8.26 -11.29 11.49
C VAL A 394 -9.05 -12.42 10.83
N THR A 395 -9.56 -13.35 11.63
CA THR A 395 -10.34 -14.50 11.14
C THR A 395 -11.81 -14.08 10.91
N GLU A 396 -12.47 -14.64 9.89
CA GLU A 396 -13.83 -14.27 9.42
C GLU A 396 -14.91 -14.11 10.51
N GLN A 397 -14.76 -14.75 11.68
CA GLN A 397 -15.71 -14.64 12.79
C GLN A 397 -15.78 -13.24 13.43
N GLU A 398 -14.87 -12.32 13.09
CA GLU A 398 -14.82 -10.95 13.60
C GLU A 398 -15.15 -9.88 12.54
N VAL A 399 -15.45 -10.29 11.30
CA VAL A 399 -15.81 -9.36 10.22
C VAL A 399 -17.30 -9.05 10.32
N GLU A 400 -17.64 -7.95 10.99
CA GLU A 400 -19.02 -7.43 10.96
C GLU A 400 -19.30 -6.91 9.54
N LEU A 401 -20.37 -7.36 8.88
CA LEU A 401 -20.81 -6.71 7.63
C LEU A 401 -21.79 -5.59 7.98
N PRO A 402 -21.79 -4.46 7.24
CA PRO A 402 -22.81 -3.45 7.44
C PRO A 402 -24.18 -4.03 7.14
N ASP A 403 -24.99 -4.22 8.19
CA ASP A 403 -26.35 -4.72 8.03
C ASP A 403 -27.25 -3.62 7.42
N PHE A 404 -28.05 -4.01 6.43
CA PHE A 404 -28.96 -3.09 5.76
C PHE A 404 -30.16 -2.80 6.66
N MET A 405 -30.03 -1.79 7.51
CA MET A 405 -31.14 -1.32 8.36
C MET A 405 -32.20 -0.59 7.52
N ARG A 406 -33.27 -1.31 7.13
CA ARG A 406 -34.47 -0.71 6.53
C ARG A 406 -35.13 0.22 7.54
N ALA A 407 -35.44 1.46 7.14
CA ALA A 407 -36.32 2.31 7.94
C ALA A 407 -37.71 1.69 7.99
N SER A 408 -38.21 1.43 9.20
CA SER A 408 -39.53 0.84 9.39
C SER A 408 -40.61 1.84 8.95
N THR A 409 -41.72 1.35 8.41
CA THR A 409 -42.85 2.21 8.02
C THR A 409 -43.40 3.01 9.22
N LEU A 410 -43.36 2.44 10.42
CA LEU A 410 -43.77 3.13 11.65
C LEU A 410 -42.79 4.25 12.05
N GLU A 411 -41.49 4.03 11.84
CA GLU A 411 -40.45 5.04 12.11
C GLU A 411 -40.64 6.29 11.23
N ARG A 412 -41.01 6.09 9.95
CA ARG A 412 -41.37 7.17 9.03
C ARG A 412 -42.70 7.82 9.40
N PHE A 413 -43.68 7.04 9.83
CA PHE A 413 -44.99 7.54 10.23
C PHE A 413 -44.92 8.46 11.46
N PHE A 414 -44.10 8.11 12.45
CA PHE A 414 -43.92 8.90 13.67
C PHE A 414 -42.75 9.91 13.60
N ASN A 415 -42.15 10.10 12.42
CA ASN A 415 -41.00 10.99 12.22
C ASN A 415 -39.83 10.73 13.20
N PHE A 416 -39.58 9.46 13.56
CA PHE A 416 -38.41 9.06 14.34
C PHE A 416 -37.13 8.96 13.50
N THR A 417 -37.25 9.20 12.18
CA THR A 417 -36.15 9.18 11.21
C THR A 417 -34.92 9.98 11.67
N PRO A 418 -35.04 11.22 12.18
CA PRO A 418 -33.87 12.01 12.57
C PRO A 418 -33.09 11.36 13.73
N ILE A 419 -33.79 10.82 14.71
CA ILE A 419 -33.20 10.21 15.93
C ILE A 419 -32.52 8.88 15.58
N MET A 420 -33.16 8.09 14.73
CA MET A 420 -32.64 6.79 14.31
C MET A 420 -31.49 6.92 13.30
N GLN A 421 -31.50 7.95 12.45
CA GLN A 421 -30.42 8.22 11.50
C GLN A 421 -29.09 8.50 12.20
N THR A 422 -29.09 9.30 13.27
CA THR A 422 -27.87 9.54 14.09
C THR A 422 -27.30 8.25 14.68
N LYS A 423 -28.17 7.34 15.13
CA LYS A 423 -27.74 6.04 15.65
C LYS A 423 -27.11 5.16 14.57
N ARG A 424 -27.68 5.13 13.36
CA ARG A 424 -27.12 4.38 12.21
C ARG A 424 -25.76 4.92 11.78
N GLU A 425 -25.59 6.25 11.75
CA GLU A 425 -24.31 6.90 11.45
C GLU A 425 -23.24 6.62 12.51
N ALA A 426 -23.61 6.50 13.79
CA ALA A 426 -22.69 6.13 14.86
C ALA A 426 -22.17 4.70 14.69
N ILE A 427 -23.06 3.75 14.36
CA ILE A 427 -22.71 2.35 14.10
C ILE A 427 -21.82 2.23 12.86
N ALA A 428 -22.18 2.91 11.76
CA ALA A 428 -21.38 2.90 10.54
C ALA A 428 -19.98 3.50 10.75
N ARG A 429 -19.85 4.58 11.53
CA ARG A 429 -18.55 5.15 11.92
C ARG A 429 -17.73 4.21 12.78
N GLU A 430 -18.36 3.52 13.73
CA GLU A 430 -17.66 2.53 14.56
C GLU A 430 -17.13 1.37 13.70
N PHE A 431 -17.92 0.89 12.75
CA PHE A 431 -17.52 -0.13 11.78
C PHE A 431 -16.32 0.32 10.94
N LEU A 432 -16.36 1.52 10.36
CA LEU A 432 -15.26 2.08 9.57
C LEU A 432 -14.00 2.32 10.39
N ARG A 433 -14.13 2.72 11.67
CA ARG A 433 -12.99 2.91 12.59
C ARG A 433 -12.29 1.60 12.90
N LYS A 434 -13.03 0.49 12.96
CA LYS A 434 -12.46 -0.85 13.08
C LYS A 434 -11.92 -1.36 11.75
N GLY A 435 -12.08 -0.64 10.63
CA GLY A 435 -11.52 -1.05 9.34
C GLY A 435 -12.02 -2.41 8.84
N GLY A 436 -13.20 -2.85 9.30
CA GLY A 436 -13.71 -4.20 9.04
C GLY A 436 -12.98 -5.32 9.78
N PHE A 437 -12.04 -5.00 10.68
CA PHE A 437 -11.23 -5.97 11.42
C PHE A 437 -11.10 -5.57 12.89
N ILE A 438 -11.53 -6.45 13.80
CA ILE A 438 -11.47 -6.18 15.25
C ILE A 438 -10.00 -6.29 15.73
N LYS A 439 -9.69 -5.56 16.81
CA LYS A 439 -8.37 -5.53 17.46
C LYS A 439 -7.96 -6.85 18.07
#